data_AF-A0A7S2MMM1-F1
#
_entry.id   AF-A0A7S2MMM1-F1
#
_cell.length_a   1.000
_cell.length_b   1.000
_cell.length_c   1.000
_cell.angle_alpha   90.00
_cell.angle_beta   90.00
_cell.angle_gamma   90.00
#
_symmetry.space_group_name_H-M   'P 1'
#
loop_
_entity.id
_entity.type
_entity.pdbx_description
1 polymer ?
#
loop_
_entity_poly.entity_id
_entity_poly.type
_entity_poly.pdbx_seq_one_letter_code
_entity_poly.pdbx_strand_id
1 'polypeptide(L)'
;IGETAYTEAELRLQELLQLVIDELSRRHGRLVLMFRIIDLINMSLAQNPFRSSAIKAGEAMVKAVGKEIKDTYPTTTFKNFIVNAPAGDLAKPIINAMMPARSRDKTSINGSTFHPALHELVSTEELPRKLGGVLDDGAQWERGKARK
;
A
#
# COMPACT_ATOMS: atom_id res chain seq x y z
N ILE A 1 -13.80 5.21 -12.73
CA ILE A 1 -13.82 3.72 -12.64
C ILE A 1 -15.05 3.38 -11.80
N GLY A 2 -15.93 2.50 -12.27
CA GLY A 2 -17.12 2.09 -11.52
C GLY A 2 -16.77 1.07 -10.43
N GLU A 3 -17.65 0.90 -9.44
CA GLU A 3 -17.45 0.02 -8.28
C GLU A 3 -17.08 -1.41 -8.67
N THR A 4 -17.84 -2.03 -9.56
CA THR A 4 -17.60 -3.40 -10.04
C THR A 4 -16.22 -3.55 -10.67
N ALA A 5 -15.81 -2.60 -11.51
CA ALA A 5 -14.51 -2.65 -12.17
C ALA A 5 -13.35 -2.49 -11.18
N TYR A 6 -13.55 -1.72 -10.11
CA TYR A 6 -12.57 -1.61 -9.04
C TYR A 6 -12.46 -2.92 -8.24
N THR A 7 -13.59 -3.50 -7.84
CA THR A 7 -13.63 -4.79 -7.12
C THR A 7 -12.95 -5.89 -7.93
N GLU A 8 -13.29 -6.05 -9.21
CA GLU A 8 -12.66 -7.05 -10.09
C GLU A 8 -11.14 -6.86 -10.21
N ALA A 9 -10.69 -5.61 -10.36
CA ALA A 9 -9.27 -5.29 -10.44
C ALA A 9 -8.53 -5.64 -9.13
N GLU A 10 -9.13 -5.35 -7.99
CA GLU A 10 -8.56 -5.66 -6.68
C GLU A 10 -8.53 -7.17 -6.41
N LEU A 11 -9.59 -7.91 -6.73
CA LEU A 11 -9.61 -9.37 -6.62
C LEU A 11 -8.53 -10.00 -7.51
N ARG A 12 -8.42 -9.54 -8.77
CA ARG A 12 -7.36 -9.99 -9.68
C ARG A 12 -5.96 -9.69 -9.14
N LEU A 13 -5.76 -8.53 -8.51
CA LEU A 13 -4.51 -8.21 -7.83
C LEU A 13 -4.22 -9.22 -6.71
N GLN A 14 -5.22 -9.56 -5.87
CA GLN A 14 -5.03 -10.55 -4.81
C GLN A 14 -4.64 -11.92 -5.36
N GLU A 15 -5.28 -12.40 -6.42
CA GLU A 15 -4.92 -13.66 -7.08
C GLU A 15 -3.46 -13.67 -7.57
N LEU A 16 -3.04 -12.60 -8.26
CA LEU A 16 -1.67 -12.47 -8.73
C LEU A 16 -0.66 -12.45 -7.57
N LEU A 17 -0.99 -11.79 -6.46
CA LEU A 17 -0.14 -11.80 -5.28
C LEU A 17 0.01 -13.21 -4.69
N GLN A 18 -1.07 -14.00 -4.63
CA GLN A 18 -0.99 -15.38 -4.15
C GLN A 18 -0.09 -16.24 -5.03
N LEU A 19 -0.19 -16.10 -6.36
CA LEU A 19 0.66 -16.82 -7.31
C LEU A 19 2.14 -16.46 -7.14
N VAL A 20 2.45 -15.18 -6.98
CA VAL A 20 3.84 -14.72 -6.74
C VAL A 20 4.38 -15.25 -5.42
N ILE A 21 3.58 -15.22 -4.35
CA ILE A 21 3.99 -15.74 -3.04
C ILE A 21 4.25 -17.24 -3.11
N ASP A 22 3.37 -18.01 -3.73
CA ASP A 22 3.52 -19.44 -3.87
C ASP A 22 4.80 -19.80 -4.63
N GLU A 23 5.03 -19.14 -5.78
CA GLU A 23 6.23 -19.36 -6.59
C GLU A 23 7.51 -19.00 -5.82
N LEU A 24 7.56 -17.84 -5.16
CA LEU A 24 8.72 -17.46 -4.33
C LEU A 24 8.92 -18.42 -3.16
N SER A 25 7.83 -18.88 -2.53
CA SER A 25 7.90 -19.81 -1.41
C SER A 25 8.49 -21.15 -1.85
N ARG A 26 8.08 -21.67 -3.02
CA ARG A 26 8.64 -22.88 -3.62
C ARG A 26 10.12 -22.71 -3.95
N ARG A 27 10.52 -21.59 -4.55
CA ARG A 27 11.94 -21.30 -4.88
C ARG A 27 12.84 -21.25 -3.64
N HIS A 28 12.34 -20.68 -2.55
CA HIS A 28 13.12 -20.52 -1.32
C HIS A 28 12.98 -21.69 -0.34
N GLY A 29 12.15 -22.70 -0.64
CA GLY A 29 11.89 -23.84 0.24
C GLY A 29 11.25 -23.46 1.59
N ARG A 30 10.63 -22.28 1.68
CA ARG A 30 9.99 -21.76 2.90
C ARG A 30 8.88 -20.80 2.54
N LEU A 31 7.88 -20.66 3.41
CA LEU A 31 6.82 -19.66 3.22
C LEU A 31 7.40 -18.24 3.19
N VAL A 32 7.15 -17.54 2.08
CA VAL A 32 7.43 -16.12 1.92
C VAL A 32 6.16 -15.33 2.22
N LEU A 33 6.32 -14.13 2.79
CA LEU A 33 5.23 -13.22 3.10
C LEU A 33 5.54 -11.84 2.50
N MET A 34 4.52 -11.02 2.26
CA MET A 34 4.67 -9.75 1.57
C MET A 34 5.14 -8.63 2.51
N PHE A 35 6.21 -7.95 2.11
CA PHE A 35 6.53 -6.60 2.55
C PHE A 35 5.93 -5.61 1.55
N ARG A 36 5.07 -4.69 2.00
CA ARG A 36 4.38 -3.73 1.11
C ARG A 36 4.79 -2.31 1.46
N ILE A 37 5.13 -1.51 0.44
CA ILE A 37 5.33 -0.08 0.58
C ILE A 37 4.09 0.63 0.04
N ILE A 38 3.50 1.52 0.84
CA ILE A 38 2.30 2.28 0.47
C ILE A 38 2.66 3.77 0.50
N ASP A 39 2.72 4.39 -0.66
CA ASP A 39 3.06 5.80 -0.80
C ASP A 39 1.79 6.67 -0.74
N LEU A 40 1.71 7.55 0.26
CA LEU A 40 0.61 8.49 0.45
C LEU A 40 0.91 9.89 -0.10
N ILE A 41 1.95 10.04 -0.94
CA ILE A 41 2.26 11.31 -1.57
C ILE A 41 1.03 11.88 -2.29
N ASN A 42 0.77 13.17 -2.06
CA ASN A 42 -0.40 13.91 -2.57
C ASN A 42 -1.78 13.41 -2.05
N MET A 43 -1.83 12.48 -1.10
CA MET A 43 -3.07 12.15 -0.42
C MET A 43 -3.34 13.13 0.72
N SER A 44 -4.58 13.60 0.84
CA SER A 44 -5.03 14.37 2.00
C SER A 44 -5.74 13.44 2.98
N LEU A 45 -5.20 13.32 4.19
CA LEU A 45 -5.83 12.57 5.29
C LEU A 45 -6.69 13.46 6.20
N ALA A 46 -6.77 14.77 5.93
CA ALA A 46 -7.53 15.69 6.75
C ALA A 46 -9.02 15.32 6.74
N GLN A 47 -9.62 15.18 7.93
CA GLN A 47 -11.07 15.06 8.05
C GLN A 47 -11.69 16.39 7.62
N ASN A 48 -12.26 16.42 6.42
CA ASN A 48 -12.97 17.58 5.92
C ASN A 48 -14.47 17.24 5.90
N PRO A 49 -15.30 17.89 6.74
CA PRO A 49 -16.75 17.64 6.76
C PRO A 49 -17.41 18.02 5.41
N PHE A 50 -16.75 18.84 4.59
CA PHE A 50 -17.15 19.21 3.24
C PHE A 50 -16.54 18.32 2.14
N ARG A 51 -16.09 17.10 2.47
CA ARG A 51 -15.65 16.12 1.47
C ARG A 51 -16.75 15.88 0.43
N SER A 52 -16.35 15.91 -0.85
CA SER A 52 -17.27 15.68 -1.97
C SER A 52 -17.91 14.29 -1.90
N SER A 53 -19.09 14.15 -2.51
CA SER A 53 -19.79 12.86 -2.64
C SER A 53 -18.91 11.78 -3.30
N ALA A 54 -18.07 12.17 -4.26
CA ALA A 54 -17.12 11.28 -4.93
C ALA A 54 -16.07 10.71 -3.96
N ILE A 55 -15.54 11.51 -3.04
CA ILE A 55 -14.57 11.02 -2.04
C ILE A 55 -15.26 10.03 -1.09
N LYS A 56 -16.46 10.35 -0.61
CA LYS A 56 -17.23 9.44 0.26
C LYS A 56 -17.57 8.12 -0.41
N ALA A 57 -17.95 8.15 -1.69
CA ALA A 57 -18.21 6.95 -2.48
C ALA A 57 -16.94 6.11 -2.66
N GLY A 58 -15.79 6.74 -2.93
CA GLY A 58 -14.50 6.07 -3.01
C GLY A 58 -14.10 5.39 -1.70
N GLU A 59 -14.26 6.07 -0.56
CA GLU A 59 -13.98 5.49 0.77
C GLU A 59 -14.89 4.30 1.10
N ALA A 60 -16.19 4.41 0.78
CA ALA A 60 -17.14 3.31 0.97
C ALA A 60 -16.76 2.10 0.11
N MET A 61 -16.38 2.33 -1.14
CA MET A 61 -15.91 1.29 -2.08
C MET A 61 -14.66 0.58 -1.57
N VAL A 62 -13.62 1.33 -1.17
CA VAL A 62 -12.39 0.75 -0.60
C VAL A 62 -12.70 -0.08 0.64
N LYS A 63 -13.62 0.39 1.51
CA LYS A 63 -14.01 -0.35 2.71
C LYS A 63 -14.79 -1.63 2.39
N ALA A 64 -15.69 -1.60 1.40
CA ALA A 64 -16.46 -2.76 0.99
C ALA A 64 -15.55 -3.85 0.39
N VAL A 65 -14.69 -3.48 -0.55
CA VAL A 65 -13.72 -4.39 -1.17
C VAL A 65 -12.72 -4.92 -0.15
N GLY A 66 -12.22 -4.06 0.75
CA GLY A 66 -11.32 -4.48 1.82
C GLY A 66 -11.92 -5.52 2.77
N LYS A 67 -13.24 -5.49 2.98
CA LYS A 67 -13.94 -6.53 3.74
C LYS A 67 -13.97 -7.85 2.97
N GLU A 68 -14.38 -7.81 1.70
CA GLU A 68 -14.46 -9.00 0.84
C GLU A 68 -13.10 -9.70 0.70
N ILE A 69 -12.04 -8.93 0.48
CA ILE A 69 -10.66 -9.47 0.39
C ILE A 69 -10.26 -10.15 1.70
N LYS A 70 -10.53 -9.51 2.84
CA LYS A 70 -10.18 -10.05 4.15
C LYS A 70 -10.89 -11.38 4.42
N ASP A 71 -12.14 -11.51 3.99
CA ASP A 71 -12.95 -12.70 4.25
C ASP A 71 -12.58 -13.85 3.28
N THR A 72 -12.07 -13.51 2.09
CA THR A 72 -11.78 -14.49 1.02
C THR A 72 -10.31 -14.94 1.00
N TYR A 73 -9.35 -14.04 1.24
CA TYR A 73 -7.92 -14.33 1.09
C TYR A 73 -7.20 -14.46 2.43
N PRO A 74 -6.27 -15.44 2.55
CA PRO A 74 -5.45 -15.57 3.74
C PRO A 74 -4.55 -14.35 3.92
N THR A 75 -4.23 -14.03 5.17
CA THR A 75 -3.30 -12.93 5.47
C THR A 75 -1.89 -13.27 5.01
N THR A 76 -1.46 -12.64 3.93
CA THR A 76 -0.13 -12.80 3.34
C THR A 76 0.83 -11.67 3.68
N THR A 77 0.35 -10.61 4.32
CA THR A 77 1.18 -9.47 4.73
C THR A 77 2.08 -9.81 5.93
N PHE A 78 3.39 -9.66 5.73
CA PHE A 78 4.39 -9.60 6.79
C PHE A 78 4.40 -8.22 7.43
N LYS A 79 4.62 -7.16 6.61
CA LYS A 79 4.71 -5.78 7.08
C LYS A 79 4.23 -4.81 6.00
N ASN A 80 3.46 -3.80 6.42
CA ASN A 80 3.12 -2.64 5.62
C ASN A 80 4.01 -1.46 6.05
N PHE A 81 4.59 -0.77 5.08
CA PHE A 81 5.46 0.38 5.27
C PHE A 81 4.84 1.57 4.55
N ILE A 82 4.12 2.39 5.31
CA ILE A 82 3.46 3.59 4.79
C ILE A 82 4.48 4.72 4.76
N VAL A 83 4.60 5.42 3.63
CA VAL A 83 5.54 6.53 3.41
C VAL A 83 4.81 7.79 2.96
N ASN A 84 5.47 8.94 3.12
CA ASN A 84 4.93 10.25 2.76
C ASN A 84 3.56 10.53 3.41
N ALA A 85 3.29 9.98 4.60
CA ALA A 85 2.07 10.28 5.33
C ALA A 85 2.03 11.78 5.67
N PRO A 86 1.00 12.53 5.26
CA PRO A 86 0.91 13.97 5.52
C PRO A 86 0.85 14.21 7.03
N ALA A 87 1.79 15.01 7.56
CA ALA A 87 1.96 15.22 9.00
C ALA A 87 2.08 13.88 9.78
N GLY A 88 3.05 13.03 9.39
CA GLY A 88 3.20 11.63 9.81
C GLY A 88 2.77 11.25 11.24
N ASP A 89 3.17 12.00 12.26
CA ASP A 89 2.77 11.71 13.65
C ASP A 89 1.30 12.01 13.94
N LEU A 90 0.72 13.05 13.31
CA LEU A 90 -0.70 13.41 13.41
C LEU A 90 -1.59 12.52 12.54
N ALA A 91 -1.05 11.94 11.46
CA ALA A 91 -1.77 10.98 10.63
C ALA A 91 -1.85 9.59 11.27
N LYS A 92 -0.92 9.25 12.15
CA LYS A 92 -0.79 7.92 12.75
C LYS A 92 -2.07 7.44 13.47
N PRO A 93 -2.75 8.25 14.31
CA PRO A 93 -4.02 7.84 14.92
C PRO A 93 -5.14 7.62 13.90
N ILE A 94 -5.21 8.44 12.85
CA ILE A 94 -6.24 8.36 11.81
C ILE A 94 -6.05 7.08 10.99
N ILE A 95 -4.83 6.83 10.52
CA ILE A 95 -4.48 5.62 9.77
C ILE A 95 -4.72 4.38 10.64
N ASN A 96 -4.31 4.41 11.92
CA ASN A 96 -4.53 3.30 12.84
C ASN A 96 -6.02 3.02 13.08
N ALA A 97 -6.88 4.05 13.17
CA ALA A 97 -8.31 3.88 13.35
C ALA A 97 -9.01 3.23 12.15
N MET A 98 -8.45 3.39 10.94
CA MET A 98 -8.97 2.77 9.72
C MET A 98 -8.55 1.31 9.55
N MET A 99 -7.63 0.81 10.40
CA MET A 99 -7.02 -0.51 10.24
C MET A 99 -7.48 -1.49 11.33
N PRO A 100 -7.69 -2.77 10.97
CA PRO A 100 -7.88 -3.83 11.96
C PRO A 100 -6.70 -3.93 12.94
N ALA A 101 -6.95 -4.32 14.20
CA ALA A 101 -5.92 -4.43 15.23
C ALA A 101 -4.70 -5.25 14.79
N ARG A 102 -4.92 -6.43 14.20
CA ARG A 102 -3.87 -7.32 13.68
C ARG A 102 -3.01 -6.69 12.58
N SER A 103 -3.56 -5.73 11.84
CA SER A 103 -2.82 -5.01 10.79
C SER A 103 -1.99 -3.87 11.37
N ARG A 104 -2.40 -3.28 12.50
CA ARG A 104 -1.64 -2.21 13.17
C ARG A 104 -0.26 -2.69 13.62
N ASP A 105 -0.18 -3.88 14.21
CA ASP A 105 1.08 -4.46 14.69
C ASP A 105 2.10 -4.71 13.56
N LYS A 106 1.60 -4.85 12.33
CA LYS A 106 2.39 -5.08 11.13
C LYS A 106 2.63 -3.82 10.31
N THR A 107 2.20 -2.65 10.78
CA THR A 107 2.23 -1.42 9.97
C THR A 107 3.10 -0.35 10.60
N SER A 108 4.13 0.07 9.86
CA SER A 108 4.92 1.25 10.18
C SER A 108 4.45 2.44 9.33
N ILE A 109 4.18 3.56 9.99
CA ILE A 109 3.71 4.80 9.35
C ILE A 109 4.85 5.82 9.44
N ASN A 110 5.30 6.29 8.28
CA ASN A 110 6.44 7.18 8.16
C ASN A 110 6.06 8.44 7.40
N GLY A 111 6.69 9.57 7.78
CA GLY A 111 6.58 10.84 7.07
C GLY A 111 7.41 10.87 5.79
N SER A 112 7.86 12.05 5.37
CA SER A 112 8.70 12.25 4.18
C SER A 112 10.15 11.78 4.36
N THR A 113 10.63 11.67 5.59
CA THR A 113 12.00 11.24 5.93
C THR A 113 12.08 9.73 6.22
N PHE A 114 11.44 8.92 5.38
CA PHE A 114 11.26 7.48 5.61
C PHE A 114 12.46 6.60 5.20
N HIS A 115 13.35 7.10 4.34
CA HIS A 115 14.42 6.30 3.70
C HIS A 115 15.30 5.53 4.69
N PRO A 116 15.80 6.12 5.81
CA PRO A 116 16.66 5.37 6.75
C PRO A 116 15.95 4.13 7.31
N ALA A 117 14.69 4.29 7.75
CA ALA A 117 13.89 3.20 8.29
C ALA A 117 13.49 2.15 7.23
N LEU A 118 13.43 2.55 5.95
CA LEU A 118 13.17 1.62 4.84
C LEU A 118 14.41 0.77 4.53
N HIS A 119 15.60 1.39 4.52
CA HIS A 119 16.86 0.71 4.21
C HIS A 119 17.31 -0.29 5.29
N GLU A 120 16.77 -0.19 6.51
CA GLU A 120 16.92 -1.23 7.54
C GLU A 120 16.17 -2.53 7.21
N LEU A 121 15.18 -2.47 6.31
CA LEU A 121 14.25 -3.57 6.03
C LEU A 121 14.44 -4.16 4.63
N VAL A 122 14.88 -3.35 3.67
CA VAL A 122 15.05 -3.74 2.26
C VAL A 122 16.35 -3.16 1.74
N SER A 123 17.12 -3.94 0.98
CA SER A 123 18.37 -3.46 0.42
C SER A 123 18.12 -2.46 -0.73
N THR A 124 19.07 -1.57 -0.96
CA THR A 124 18.95 -0.53 -1.99
C THR A 124 18.90 -1.10 -3.41
N GLU A 125 19.44 -2.30 -3.61
CA GLU A 125 19.46 -3.05 -4.88
C GLU A 125 18.08 -3.57 -5.27
N GLU A 126 17.18 -3.71 -4.29
CA GLU A 126 15.82 -4.22 -4.47
C GLU A 126 14.78 -3.09 -4.55
N LEU A 127 15.21 -1.83 -4.43
CA LEU A 127 14.33 -0.66 -4.37
C LEU A 127 14.43 0.22 -5.64
N PRO A 128 13.29 0.77 -6.12
CA PRO A 128 13.27 1.87 -7.08
C PRO A 128 14.00 3.13 -6.59
N ARG A 129 14.55 3.93 -7.51
CA ARG A 129 15.26 5.20 -7.22
C ARG A 129 14.44 6.17 -6.39
N LYS A 130 13.15 6.33 -6.68
CA LYS A 130 12.27 7.25 -5.92
C LYS A 130 11.94 6.75 -4.51
N LEU A 131 12.26 5.50 -4.17
CA LEU A 131 12.22 4.96 -2.80
C LEU A 131 13.61 4.89 -2.16
N GLY A 132 14.63 5.50 -2.78
CA GLY A 132 16.01 5.55 -2.28
C GLY A 132 16.92 4.42 -2.76
N GLY A 133 16.47 3.58 -3.69
CA GLY A 133 17.27 2.49 -4.24
C GLY A 133 17.95 2.80 -5.58
N VAL A 134 18.30 1.75 -6.32
CA VAL A 134 19.02 1.84 -7.59
C VAL A 134 18.24 1.31 -8.80
N LEU A 135 17.15 0.55 -8.57
CA LEU A 135 16.31 0.02 -9.63
C LEU A 135 15.59 1.15 -10.37
N ASP A 136 15.32 0.91 -11.65
CA ASP A 136 14.51 1.85 -12.42
C ASP A 136 13.11 1.99 -11.81
N ASP A 137 12.58 3.22 -11.79
CA ASP A 137 11.26 3.53 -11.25
C ASP A 137 10.12 2.85 -12.03
N GLY A 138 10.41 2.47 -13.28
CA GLY A 138 9.50 1.83 -14.21
C GLY A 138 8.45 2.80 -14.77
N ALA A 139 7.71 2.33 -15.77
CA ALA A 139 6.71 3.11 -16.50
C ALA A 139 5.56 3.67 -15.62
N GLN A 140 5.31 3.03 -14.47
CA GLN A 140 4.34 3.48 -13.47
C GLN A 140 4.60 4.91 -13.00
N TRP A 141 5.86 5.35 -13.01
CA TRP A 141 6.33 6.59 -12.39
C TRP A 141 6.81 7.65 -13.41
N GLU A 142 6.75 7.33 -14.71
CA GLU A 142 7.12 8.21 -15.82
C GLU A 142 5.98 9.11 -16.32
N ARG A 143 4.72 8.83 -15.97
CA ARG A 143 3.53 9.56 -16.47
C ARG A 143 3.45 11.04 -16.08
N GLY A 144 4.41 11.57 -15.32
CA GLY A 144 4.56 13.00 -15.03
C GLY A 144 5.46 13.77 -16.02
N LYS A 145 6.24 13.11 -16.88
CA LYS A 145 7.17 13.78 -17.81
C LYS A 145 6.57 14.09 -19.19
N ALA A 146 5.43 13.52 -19.54
CA ALA A 146 4.77 13.68 -20.84
C ALA A 146 3.77 14.86 -20.92
N ARG A 147 3.86 15.82 -19.99
CA ARG A 147 3.12 17.09 -20.06
C ARG A 147 4.10 18.25 -19.86
N LYS A 148 4.91 18.51 -20.88
CA LYS A 148 5.51 19.82 -21.11
C LYS A 148 5.16 20.23 -22.54
#